data_AF-A0A2V8R906-F1
#
_entry.id   AF-A0A2V8R906-F1
#
_cell.length_a   1.000
_cell.length_b   1.000
_cell.length_c   1.000
_cell.angle_alpha   90.00
_cell.angle_beta   90.00
_cell.angle_gamma   90.00
#
_symmetry.space_group_name_H-M   'P 1'
#
loop_
_entity.id
_entity.type
_entity.pdbx_description
1 polymer ?
#
loop_
_entity_poly.entity_id
_entity_poly.type
_entity_poly.pdbx_seq_one_letter_code
_entity_poly.pdbx_strand_id
1 'polypeptide(L)' 'MVTITLRCQHCQSERLVRNGLAPDGRQRYLCRDCHRRSREQPRSNAYTEQERQQILRAYDERSSLRGLSRTFGV' A
#
# COMPACT_ATOMS: atom_id res chain seq x y z
N MET A 1 -8.53 28.78 8.20
CA MET A 1 -8.66 27.88 7.04
C MET A 1 -7.39 27.02 7.00
N VAL A 2 -7.51 25.69 7.11
CA VAL A 2 -6.37 24.76 7.09
C VAL A 2 -6.26 24.18 5.68
N THR A 3 -5.11 24.36 5.03
CA THR A 3 -4.80 23.77 3.72
C THR A 3 -3.91 22.54 3.92
N ILE A 4 -4.38 21.37 3.47
CA ILE A 4 -3.61 20.13 3.51
C ILE A 4 -2.77 20.06 2.23
N THR A 5 -1.44 20.12 2.39
CA THR A 5 -0.51 20.01 1.25
C THR A 5 -0.09 18.55 1.09
N LEU A 6 -0.42 17.94 -0.06
CA LEU A 6 -0.03 16.57 -0.38
C LEU A 6 1.36 16.58 -1.05
N ARG A 7 2.28 15.77 -0.52
CA ARG A 7 3.62 15.56 -1.09
C ARG A 7 3.78 14.12 -1.57
N CYS A 8 4.65 13.93 -2.55
CA CYS A 8 4.95 12.60 -3.05
C CYS A 8 5.67 11.78 -1.97
N GLN A 9 5.13 10.62 -1.61
CA GLN A 9 5.74 9.72 -0.61
C GLN A 9 7.10 9.15 -1.04
N HIS A 10 7.45 9.25 -2.33
CA HIS A 10 8.69 8.67 -2.87
C HIS A 10 9.82 9.67 -3.05
N CYS A 11 9.51 10.89 -3.50
CA CYS A 11 10.51 11.93 -3.77
C CYS A 11 10.23 13.26 -3.05
N GLN A 12 9.19 13.32 -2.23
CA GLN A 12 8.77 14.51 -1.46
C GLN A 12 8.39 15.75 -2.27
N SER A 13 8.37 15.65 -3.60
CA SER A 13 7.92 16.72 -4.48
C SER A 13 6.45 17.09 -4.25
N GLU A 14 6.16 18.39 -4.42
CA GLU A 14 4.82 18.99 -4.39
C GLU A 14 4.12 18.96 -5.76
N ARG A 15 4.81 18.52 -6.82
CA ARG A 15 4.27 18.42 -8.19
C ARG A 15 3.40 17.18 -8.36
N LEU A 16 2.31 17.11 -7.60
CA LEU A 16 1.27 16.10 -7.70
C LEU A 16 0.07 16.62 -8.49
N VAL A 17 -0.36 15.85 -9.49
CA VAL A 17 -1.57 16.14 -10.27
C VAL A 17 -2.62 15.06 -10.05
N ARG A 18 -3.89 15.44 -10.07
CA ARG A 18 -5.02 14.49 -10.05
C ARG A 18 -4.98 13.63 -11.33
N ASN A 19 -5.06 12.31 -11.17
CA ASN A 19 -4.92 11.32 -12.23
C ASN A 19 -6.12 10.34 -12.25
N GLY A 20 -7.33 10.90 -12.23
CA GLY A 20 -8.58 10.16 -12.19
C GLY A 20 -8.85 9.47 -10.84
N LEU A 21 -9.87 8.61 -10.81
CA LEU A 21 -10.29 7.86 -9.64
C LEU A 21 -9.86 6.38 -9.78
N ALA A 22 -9.60 5.72 -8.66
CA ALA A 22 -9.45 4.27 -8.60
C ALA A 22 -10.84 3.59 -8.56
N PRO A 23 -10.94 2.28 -8.83
CA PRO A 23 -12.23 1.56 -8.82
C PRO A 23 -12.99 1.63 -7.49
N ASP A 24 -12.27 1.88 -6.41
CA ASP A 24 -12.79 2.10 -5.05
C ASP A 24 -13.24 3.55 -4.79
N GLY A 25 -13.26 4.40 -5.82
CA GLY A 25 -13.66 5.80 -5.75
C GLY A 25 -12.61 6.76 -5.19
N ARG A 26 -11.41 6.27 -4.82
CA ARG A 26 -10.35 7.12 -4.24
C ARG A 26 -9.61 7.93 -5.31
N GLN A 27 -9.24 9.16 -5.00
CA GLN A 27 -8.46 10.00 -5.91
C GLN A 27 -7.07 9.39 -6.16
N ARG A 28 -6.67 9.27 -7.42
CA ARG A 28 -5.30 8.92 -7.81
C ARG A 28 -4.52 10.20 -8.04
N TYR A 29 -3.25 10.19 -7.67
CA TYR A 29 -2.31 11.26 -7.95
C TYR A 29 -1.13 10.74 -8.77
N LEU A 30 -0.59 11.57 -9.64
CA LEU A 30 0.63 11.33 -10.40
C LEU A 30 1.65 12.41 -10.01
N CYS A 31 2.84 11.99 -9.59
CA CYS A 31 3.95 12.92 -9.40
C CYS A 31 4.62 13.21 -10.74
N ARG A 32 4.79 14.49 -11.11
CA ARG A 32 5.47 14.86 -12.37
C ARG A 32 6.99 14.78 -12.33
N ASP A 33 7.60 14.71 -11.13
CA ASP A 33 9.06 14.62 -11.03
C ASP A 33 9.52 13.15 -11.06
N CYS A 34 8.92 12.27 -10.24
CA CYS A 34 9.29 10.85 -10.21
C CYS A 34 8.38 9.94 -11.05
N HIS A 35 7.33 10.47 -11.68
CA HIS A 35 6.36 9.73 -12.49
C HIS A 35 5.62 8.59 -11.76
N ARG A 36 5.76 8.49 -10.43
CA ARG A 36 5.06 7.49 -9.61
C ARG A 36 3.62 7.92 -9.34
N ARG A 37 2.75 6.93 -9.21
CA ARG A 37 1.32 7.09 -8.93
C ARG A 37 1.04 6.73 -7.49
N SER A 38 0.26 7.55 -6.80
CA SER A 38 -0.23 7.28 -5.45
C SER A 38 -1.76 7.36 -5.42
N ARG A 39 -2.36 6.81 -4.37
CA ARG A 39 -3.79 7.01 -4.07
C ARG A 39 -3.92 7.99 -2.93
N GLU A 40 -5.05 8.65 -2.86
CA GLU A 40 -5.54 9.34 -1.68
C GLU A 40 -5.64 8.35 -0.53
N GLN A 41 -5.04 8.71 0.61
CA GLN A 41 -4.91 7.81 1.78
C GLN A 41 -4.38 6.44 1.37
N PRO A 42 -3.12 6.36 0.92
CA PRO A 42 -2.53 5.09 0.52
C PRO A 42 -2.49 4.20 1.76
N ARG A 43 -3.31 3.14 1.76
CA ARG A 43 -3.22 2.08 2.76
C ARG A 43 -2.08 1.16 2.35
N SER A 44 -1.26 0.75 3.30
CA SER A 44 -0.33 -0.35 3.05
C SER A 44 -1.17 -1.62 2.86
N ASN A 45 -0.96 -2.33 1.75
CA ASN A 45 -1.37 -3.74 1.65
C ASN A 45 -0.42 -4.65 2.46
N ALA A 46 0.46 -4.07 3.29
CA ALA A 46 1.33 -4.81 4.15
C ALA A 46 0.51 -5.41 5.29
N TYR A 47 0.77 -6.69 5.57
CA TYR A 47 0.34 -7.33 6.79
C TYR A 47 0.78 -6.51 8.00
N THR A 48 -0.05 -6.49 9.02
CA THR A 48 0.41 -6.03 10.34
C THR A 48 1.58 -6.91 10.80
N GLU A 49 2.42 -6.39 11.69
CA GLU A 49 3.57 -7.16 12.19
C GLU A 49 3.12 -8.46 12.87
N GLN A 50 1.96 -8.43 13.54
CA GLN A 50 1.37 -9.61 14.19
C GLN A 50 0.94 -10.67 13.18
N GLU A 51 0.21 -10.30 12.12
CA GLU A 51 -0.19 -11.22 11.05
C GLU A 51 1.03 -11.81 10.36
N ARG A 52 2.03 -10.97 10.06
CA ARG A 52 3.29 -11.41 9.46
C ARG A 52 3.99 -12.45 10.35
N GLN A 53 4.05 -12.20 11.66
CA GLN A 53 4.68 -13.11 12.60
C GLN A 53 3.93 -14.43 12.73
N GLN A 54 2.60 -14.43 12.65
CA GLN A 54 1.79 -15.65 12.63
C GLN A 54 2.06 -16.50 11.37
N ILE A 55 2.13 -15.88 10.19
CA ILE A 55 2.45 -16.57 8.94
C ILE A 55 3.85 -17.20 9.01
N LEU A 56 4.83 -16.45 9.55
CA LEU A 56 6.20 -16.94 9.70
C LEU A 56 6.29 -18.11 10.69
N ARG A 57 5.58 -18.05 11.82
CA ARG A 57 5.53 -19.19 12.77
C ARG A 57 4.91 -20.43 12.14
N ALA A 58 3.82 -20.28 11.38
CA ALA A 58 3.20 -21.40 10.69
C ALA A 58 4.14 -22.03 9.63
N TYR A 59 4.96 -21.22 8.97
CA TYR A 59 6.02 -21.69 8.09
C TYR A 59 7.11 -22.46 8.85
N ASP A 60 7.57 -21.94 9.99
CA ASP A 60 8.56 -22.60 10.85
C ASP A 60 8.04 -23.94 11.42
N GLU A 61 6.73 -24.04 11.66
CA GLU A 61 6.01 -25.29 12.01
C GLU A 61 5.87 -26.26 10.82
N ARG A 62 6.55 -25.97 9.70
CA ARG A 62 6.58 -26.76 8.46
C ARG A 62 5.26 -26.85 7.71
N SER A 63 4.40 -25.84 7.84
CA SER A 63 3.26 -25.71 6.93
C SER A 63 3.76 -25.54 5.49
N SER A 64 3.22 -26.32 4.56
CA SER A 64 3.53 -26.15 3.14
C SER A 64 3.12 -24.76 2.65
N LEU A 65 3.81 -24.23 1.63
CA LEU A 65 3.44 -22.96 1.01
C LEU A 65 1.97 -22.94 0.53
N ARG A 66 1.48 -24.06 -0.01
CA ARG A 66 0.06 -24.21 -0.38
C ARG A 66 -0.88 -24.15 0.83
N GLY A 67 -0.46 -24.72 1.96
CA GLY A 67 -1.20 -24.63 3.22
C GLY A 67 -1.27 -23.19 3.71
N LEU A 68 -0.16 -22.48 3.69
CA LEU A 68 -0.10 -21.06 4.08
C LEU A 68 -1.00 -20.18 3.20
N SER A 69 -0.96 -20.34 1.87
CA SER A 69 -1.86 -19.58 0.98
C SER A 69 -3.34 -19.87 1.22
N ARG A 70 -3.70 -21.11 1.58
CA ARG A 70 -5.10 -21.46 1.91
C ARG A 70 -5.53 -20.89 3.26
N THR A 71 -4.66 -20.93 4.26
CA THR A 71 -4.98 -20.49 5.63
C THR A 71 -4.95 -18.97 5.78
N PHE A 72 -3.95 -18.30 5.19
CA PHE A 72 -3.69 -16.88 5.40
C PHE A 72 -4.00 -16.00 4.19
N GLY A 73 -4.29 -16.58 3.02
CA GLY A 73 -4.55 -15.82 1.79
C GLY A 73 -3.33 -15.06 1.26
N VAL A 74 -2.12 -15.55 1.59
CA VAL A 74 -0.82 -15.01 1.16
C VAL A 74 -0.38 -15.56 -0.20
#